data_AF-A0A938ZXS0-F1
#
_entry.id   AF-A0A938ZXS0-F1
#
_cell.length_a   1.000
_cell.length_b   1.000
_cell.length_c   1.000
_cell.angle_alpha   90.00
_cell.angle_beta   90.00
_cell.angle_gamma   90.00
#
_symmetry.space_group_name_H-M   'P 1'
#
loop_
_entity.id
_entity.type
_entity.pdbx_description
1 polymer ?
#
loop_
_entity_poly.entity_id
_entity_poly.type
_entity_poly.pdbx_seq_one_letter_code
_entity_poly.pdbx_strand_id
1 'polypeptide(L)'
;MLIMMAIAAYFATSPVTTCTFYKSIDKVFIERKSWRGNQIIEHPLENILYFDIQEKQYKYSKLYRAVIVLKSWKQIPINPQYTDERNIRYAVSRIHSFLKL
;
A
#
# COMPACT_ATOMS: atom_id res chain seq x y z
N MET A 1 16.25 -13.56 -19.23
CA MET A 1 15.30 -14.09 -18.24
C MET A 1 15.57 -13.58 -16.82
N LEU A 2 16.82 -13.64 -16.32
CA LEU A 2 17.20 -13.15 -14.98
C LEU A 2 16.90 -11.66 -14.71
N ILE A 3 17.09 -10.79 -15.71
CA ILE A 3 16.87 -9.34 -15.56
C ILE A 3 15.38 -9.03 -15.26
N MET A 4 14.45 -9.72 -15.93
CA MET A 4 13.01 -9.52 -15.70
C MET A 4 12.56 -10.01 -14.32
N MET A 5 13.13 -11.12 -13.82
CA MET A 5 12.87 -11.60 -12.46
C MET A 5 13.44 -10.64 -11.40
N ALA A 6 14.63 -10.09 -11.62
CA ALA A 6 15.23 -9.11 -10.71
C ALA A 6 14.39 -7.82 -10.64
N ILE A 7 13.86 -7.36 -11.78
CA ILE A 7 12.97 -6.20 -11.85
C ILE A 7 11.64 -6.48 -11.13
N ALA A 8 11.03 -7.65 -11.36
CA ALA A 8 9.80 -8.05 -10.66
C ALA A 8 9.98 -8.17 -9.14
N ALA A 9 11.09 -8.75 -8.68
CA ALA A 9 11.44 -8.86 -7.27
C ALA A 9 11.73 -7.48 -6.64
N TYR A 10 12.35 -6.58 -7.40
CA TYR A 10 12.55 -5.19 -7.00
C TYR A 10 11.20 -4.45 -6.81
N PHE A 11 10.24 -4.66 -7.71
CA PHE A 11 8.87 -4.16 -7.55
C PHE A 11 8.12 -4.78 -6.36
N ALA A 12 8.51 -5.96 -5.90
CA ALA A 12 7.92 -6.56 -4.71
C ALA A 12 8.51 -5.98 -3.41
N THR A 13 9.78 -5.55 -3.43
CA THR A 13 10.54 -5.20 -2.22
C THR A 13 10.75 -3.70 -1.99
N SER A 14 10.60 -2.85 -3.02
CA SER A 14 10.72 -1.40 -2.86
C SER A 14 9.57 -0.83 -1.99
N PRO A 15 9.87 -0.09 -0.91
CA PRO A 15 8.85 0.47 -0.04
C PRO A 15 8.02 1.51 -0.81
N VAL A 16 6.70 1.29 -0.84
CA VAL A 16 5.74 2.34 -1.23
C VAL A 16 5.96 3.53 -0.33
N THR A 17 5.97 4.73 -0.89
CA THR A 17 6.21 5.98 -0.13
C THR A 17 4.92 6.73 0.10
N THR A 18 4.08 6.82 -0.93
CA THR A 18 2.80 7.53 -0.88
C THR A 18 1.76 6.74 -1.65
N CYS A 19 0.54 6.65 -1.11
CA CYS A 19 -0.60 6.14 -1.82
C CYS A 19 -1.69 7.21 -1.86
N THR A 20 -2.11 7.61 -3.07
CA THR A 20 -3.04 8.71 -3.29
C THR A 20 -4.27 8.21 -4.03
N PHE A 21 -5.45 8.48 -3.47
CA PHE A 21 -6.73 8.04 -4.03
C PHE A 21 -7.42 9.19 -4.77
N TYR A 22 -7.62 9.05 -6.08
CA TYR A 22 -8.29 10.03 -6.92
C TYR A 22 -9.65 9.51 -7.38
N LYS A 23 -10.72 10.00 -6.75
CA LYS A 23 -12.10 9.66 -7.17
C LYS A 23 -12.48 10.19 -8.53
N SER A 24 -12.01 11.39 -8.88
CA SER A 24 -12.39 12.08 -10.12
C SER A 24 -11.97 11.33 -11.39
N ILE A 25 -10.92 10.52 -11.29
CA ILE A 25 -10.37 9.72 -12.39
C ILE A 25 -10.39 8.21 -12.08
N ASP A 26 -11.13 7.81 -11.04
CA ASP A 26 -11.30 6.44 -10.56
C ASP A 26 -9.99 5.64 -10.43
N LYS A 27 -8.93 6.26 -9.89
CA LYS A 27 -7.61 5.64 -9.77
C LYS A 27 -6.99 5.81 -8.39
N VAL A 28 -6.16 4.84 -8.01
CA VAL A 28 -5.19 4.94 -6.93
C VAL A 28 -3.77 4.98 -7.51
N PHE A 29 -3.00 5.97 -7.08
CA PHE A 29 -1.62 6.18 -7.48
C PHE A 29 -0.73 5.68 -6.35
N ILE A 30 0.22 4.82 -6.68
CA ILE A 30 1.18 4.25 -5.73
C ILE A 30 2.55 4.75 -6.13
N GLU A 31 3.09 5.66 -5.34
CA GLU A 31 4.41 6.22 -5.54
C GLU A 31 5.45 5.41 -4.79
N ARG A 32 6.49 5.00 -5.50
CA ARG A 32 7.65 4.30 -4.95
C ARG A 32 8.87 5.14 -5.22
N LYS A 33 9.48 5.67 -4.15
CA LYS A 33 10.77 6.34 -4.26
C LYS A 33 11.87 5.31 -4.37
N SER A 34 12.76 5.54 -5.32
CA SER A 34 14.00 4.79 -5.43
C SER A 34 15.17 5.71 -5.73
N TRP A 35 16.38 5.19 -5.47
CA TRP A 35 17.60 5.85 -5.89
C TRP A 35 17.62 6.17 -7.39
N ARG A 36 17.02 5.30 -8.23
CA ARG A 36 17.03 5.43 -9.70
C ARG A 36 15.86 6.25 -10.25
N GLY A 37 15.07 6.88 -9.39
CA GLY A 37 13.92 7.69 -9.75
C GLY A 37 12.63 7.26 -9.04
N ASN A 38 11.65 8.15 -9.07
CA ASN A 38 10.33 7.87 -8.53
C ASN A 38 9.51 7.14 -9.58
N GLN A 39 8.87 6.05 -9.18
CA GLN A 39 7.95 5.30 -10.04
C GLN A 39 6.53 5.48 -9.52
N ILE A 40 5.60 5.72 -10.44
CA ILE A 40 4.17 5.81 -10.15
C ILE A 40 3.50 4.62 -10.82
N ILE A 41 2.80 3.82 -10.02
CA ILE A 41 2.00 2.70 -10.50
C ILE A 41 0.54 3.06 -10.27
N GLU A 42 -0.26 2.99 -11.32
CA GLU A 42 -1.68 3.29 -11.28
C GLU A 42 -2.51 2.01 -11.24
N HIS A 43 -3.54 1.99 -10.40
CA HIS A 43 -4.60 0.98 -10.44
C HIS A 43 -5.98 1.66 -10.43
N PRO A 44 -6.97 1.14 -11.15
CA PRO A 44 -8.38 1.51 -10.96
C PRO A 44 -8.82 1.32 -9.50
N LEU A 45 -9.68 2.19 -8.96
CA LEU A 45 -10.20 2.01 -7.60
C LEU A 45 -11.03 0.75 -7.48
N GLU A 46 -11.75 0.36 -8.53
CA GLU A 46 -12.49 -0.90 -8.61
C GLU A 46 -11.59 -2.15 -8.46
N ASN A 47 -10.27 -2.03 -8.61
CA ASN A 47 -9.34 -3.13 -8.38
C ASN A 47 -8.97 -3.31 -6.91
N ILE A 48 -9.38 -2.42 -6.02
CA ILE A 48 -9.24 -2.57 -4.58
C ILE A 48 -10.30 -3.57 -4.11
N LEU A 49 -9.85 -4.66 -3.47
CA LEU A 49 -10.71 -5.68 -2.91
C LEU A 49 -11.13 -5.32 -1.48
N TYR A 50 -10.15 -5.04 -0.62
CA TYR A 50 -10.35 -4.53 0.74
C TYR A 50 -9.06 -3.91 1.28
N PHE A 51 -9.14 -3.30 2.46
CA PHE A 51 -7.98 -2.83 3.22
C PHE A 51 -7.73 -3.76 4.39
N ASP A 52 -6.48 -4.18 4.57
CA ASP A 52 -6.06 -5.04 5.66
C ASP A 52 -5.09 -4.31 6.60
N ILE A 53 -4.98 -4.80 7.83
CA ILE A 53 -4.06 -4.29 8.84
C ILE A 53 -3.07 -5.41 9.15
N GLN A 54 -1.83 -5.24 8.68
CA GLN A 54 -0.76 -6.17 9.00
C GLN A 54 -0.14 -5.83 10.35
N GLU A 55 0.04 -6.87 11.17
CA GLU A 55 0.73 -6.81 12.45
C GLU A 55 2.18 -7.26 12.30
N LYS A 56 3.09 -6.57 13.01
CA LYS A 56 4.47 -7.00 13.22
C LYS A 56 4.79 -6.99 14.71
N GLN A 57 5.11 -8.16 15.25
CA GLN A 57 5.58 -8.29 16.62
C GLN A 57 7.00 -7.72 16.77
N TYR A 58 7.18 -6.83 17.75
CA TYR A 58 8.46 -6.38 18.30
C TYR A 58 8.59 -6.89 19.75
N LYS A 59 9.82 -6.91 20.30
CA LYS A 59 10.15 -7.52 21.61
C LYS A 59 9.08 -7.34 22.70
N TYR A 60 8.55 -6.14 22.85
CA TYR A 60 7.56 -5.80 23.90
C TYR A 60 6.30 -5.11 23.36
N SER A 61 6.13 -5.03 22.04
CA SER A 61 5.02 -4.29 21.44
C SER A 61 4.63 -4.85 20.08
N LYS A 62 3.44 -4.49 19.63
CA LYS A 62 2.98 -4.75 18.27
C LYS A 62 2.97 -3.45 17.51
N LEU A 63 3.47 -3.49 16.28
CA LEU A 63 3.35 -2.38 15.35
C LEU A 63 2.49 -2.83 14.17
N TYR A 64 1.77 -1.88 13.57
CA TYR A 64 0.75 -2.15 12.58
C TYR A 64 0.98 -1.30 11.34
N ARG A 65 0.54 -1.79 10.18
CA ARG A 65 0.47 -0.98 8.96
C ARG A 65 -0.78 -1.31 8.16
N ALA A 66 -1.32 -0.31 7.47
CA ALA A 66 -2.39 -0.52 6.52
C ALA A 66 -1.83 -1.01 5.18
N VAL A 67 -2.48 -2.00 4.58
CA VAL A 67 -2.20 -2.47 3.23
C VAL A 67 -3.48 -2.49 2.38
N ILE A 68 -3.33 -2.15 1.12
CA ILE A 68 -4.36 -2.34 0.09
C ILE A 68 -4.25 -3.76 -0.41
N VAL A 69 -5.35 -4.51 -0.39
CA VAL A 69 -5.43 -5.80 -1.05
C VAL A 69 -6.13 -5.58 -2.38
N LEU A 70 -5.41 -5.82 -3.47
CA LEU A 70 -5.98 -5.76 -4.82
C LEU A 70 -6.73 -7.04 -5.15
N LYS A 71 -7.62 -7.01 -6.15
CA LYS A 71 -8.31 -8.20 -6.71
C LYS A 71 -7.34 -9.30 -7.19
N SER A 72 -6.11 -8.94 -7.53
CA SER A 72 -5.03 -9.88 -7.85
C SER A 72 -4.39 -10.54 -6.62
N TRP A 73 -4.93 -10.31 -5.43
CA TRP A 73 -4.39 -10.69 -4.12
C TRP A 73 -3.04 -10.07 -3.78
N LYS A 74 -2.54 -9.17 -4.63
CA LYS A 74 -1.33 -8.40 -4.34
C LYS A 74 -1.63 -7.43 -3.20
N GLN A 75 -0.82 -7.53 -2.14
CA GLN A 75 -0.89 -6.64 -1.00
C GLN A 75 0.12 -5.50 -1.17
N ILE A 76 -0.34 -4.27 -0.98
CA ILE A 76 0.47 -3.06 -1.19
C ILE A 76 0.38 -2.18 0.06
N PRO A 77 1.49 -1.94 0.77
CA PRO A 77 1.47 -1.06 1.94
C PRO A 77 1.12 0.38 1.54
N ILE A 78 0.19 0.98 2.28
CA ILE A 78 -0.20 2.40 2.12
C ILE A 78 0.89 3.30 2.67
N ASN A 79 1.47 2.90 3.80
CA ASN A 79 2.63 3.50 4.43
C ASN A 79 3.67 2.39 4.67
N PRO A 80 4.95 2.62 4.32
CA PRO A 80 5.98 1.62 4.52
C PRO A 80 6.34 1.43 6.00
N GLN A 81 6.11 2.45 6.82
CA GLN A 81 6.39 2.44 8.25
C GLN A 81 5.23 1.80 9.02
N TYR A 82 5.60 0.98 10.00
CA TYR A 82 4.65 0.48 10.97
C TYR A 82 4.50 1.51 12.11
N THR A 83 3.30 1.64 12.64
CA THR A 83 2.96 2.56 13.74
C THR A 83 1.95 1.91 14.69
N ASP A 84 1.37 2.65 15.63
CA ASP A 84 0.40 2.11 16.57
C ASP A 84 -0.94 1.75 15.91
N GLU A 85 -1.65 0.82 16.56
CA GLU A 85 -2.91 0.27 16.04
C GLU A 85 -3.99 1.32 15.85
N ARG A 86 -4.08 2.28 16.79
CA ARG A 86 -5.14 3.28 16.80
C ARG A 86 -5.02 4.19 15.58
N ASN A 87 -3.81 4.67 15.29
CA ASN A 87 -3.55 5.50 14.13
C ASN A 87 -3.82 4.76 12.82
N ILE A 88 -3.44 3.47 12.72
CA ILE A 88 -3.72 2.67 11.52
C ILE A 88 -5.21 2.42 11.34
N ARG A 89 -5.95 2.03 12.38
CA ARG A 89 -7.40 1.83 12.31
C ARG A 89 -8.14 3.11 11.93
N TYR A 90 -7.71 4.25 12.49
CA TYR A 90 -8.27 5.54 12.12
C TYR A 90 -8.01 5.86 10.63
N ALA A 91 -6.78 5.66 10.15
CA ALA A 91 -6.45 5.88 8.73
C ALA A 91 -7.29 4.99 7.81
N VAL A 92 -7.40 3.69 8.10
CA VAL A 92 -8.23 2.74 7.33
C VAL A 92 -9.70 3.17 7.33
N SER A 93 -10.26 3.54 8.48
CA SER A 93 -11.64 4.05 8.58
C SER A 93 -11.86 5.31 7.72
N ARG A 94 -10.89 6.24 7.72
CA ARG A 94 -10.96 7.45 6.88
C ARG A 94 -10.89 7.12 5.40
N ILE A 95 -10.09 6.14 5.00
CA ILE A 95 -10.03 5.68 3.61
C ILE A 95 -11.35 5.04 3.19
N HIS A 96 -11.94 4.16 4.01
CA HIS A 96 -13.26 3.59 3.77
C HIS A 96 -14.34 4.66 3.61
N SER A 97 -14.42 5.60 4.56
CA SER A 97 -15.36 6.73 4.50
C SER A 97 -15.15 7.59 3.26
N PHE A 98 -13.89 7.84 2.88
CA PHE A 98 -13.58 8.52 1.64
C PHE A 98 -14.09 7.71 0.45
N LEU A 99 -13.68 6.46 0.26
CA LEU A 99 -14.05 5.65 -0.90
C LEU A 99 -15.51 5.20 -0.95
N LYS A 100 -16.26 5.36 0.16
CA LYS A 100 -17.63 4.85 0.33
C LYS A 100 -17.70 3.32 0.21
N LEU A 101 -16.74 2.63 0.84
CA LEU A 101 -16.62 1.17 0.93
C LEU A 101 -17.01 0.66 2.31
#